data_AF-A0A024FHP5-F1
#
_entry.id   AF-A0A024FHP5-F1
#
_cell.length_a   1.000
_cell.length_b   1.000
_cell.length_c   1.000
_cell.angle_alpha   90.00
_cell.angle_beta   90.00
_cell.angle_gamma   90.00
#
_symmetry.space_group_name_H-M   'P 1'
#
loop_
_entity.id
_entity.type
_entity.pdbx_description
1 polymer ?
#
loop_
_entity_poly.entity_id
_entity_poly.type
_entity_poly.pdbx_seq_one_letter_code
_entity_poly.pdbx_strand_id
1 'polypeptide(L)'
;MVFIGATVYALEIPNYFDWIIKKTQHLKGLKANLTKTGLAILYFNPIWIARHLLFIKLFLGQDESILWDVFRIACWSFLVNIPISFIANYIIQNRFKLKWRFLGSAIFSALMAIYYALSETFFS
;
A
#
# COMPACT_ATOMS: atom_id res chain seq x y z
N MET A 1 13.93 -1.27 10.42
CA MET A 1 13.01 -0.92 9.30
C MET A 1 12.66 0.56 9.20
N VAL A 2 12.64 1.33 10.29
CA VAL A 2 12.23 2.75 10.24
C VAL A 2 13.11 3.57 9.31
N PHE A 3 14.44 3.41 9.34
CA PHE A 3 15.31 4.20 8.45
C PHE A 3 15.37 3.64 7.03
N ILE A 4 15.91 2.43 6.82
CA ILE A 4 16.12 1.89 5.45
C ILE A 4 14.80 1.72 4.68
N GLY A 5 13.76 1.18 5.33
CA GLY A 5 12.45 1.03 4.71
C GLY A 5 11.79 2.38 4.41
N ALA A 6 11.82 3.34 5.35
CA ALA A 6 11.25 4.66 5.07
C ALA A 6 12.07 5.45 4.05
N THR A 7 13.39 5.30 3.99
CA THR A 7 14.22 5.97 2.98
C THR A 7 13.92 5.44 1.58
N VAL A 8 13.84 4.12 1.41
CA VAL A 8 13.49 3.52 0.11
C VAL A 8 12.07 3.92 -0.29
N TYR A 9 11.09 3.83 0.61
CA TYR A 9 9.71 4.20 0.32
C TYR A 9 9.49 5.70 0.10
N ALA A 10 10.26 6.55 0.78
CA ALA A 10 10.22 8.00 0.59
C ALA A 10 10.73 8.42 -0.80
N LEU A 11 11.52 7.58 -1.47
CA LEU A 11 11.93 7.80 -2.85
C LEU A 11 11.01 7.08 -3.84
N GLU A 12 10.65 5.83 -3.56
CA GLU A 12 9.87 4.98 -4.46
C GLU A 12 8.44 5.51 -4.67
N ILE A 13 7.73 5.85 -3.58
CA ILE A 13 6.30 6.21 -3.64
C ILE A 13 6.07 7.54 -4.39
N PRO A 14 6.81 8.64 -4.12
CA PRO A 14 6.65 9.88 -4.88
C PRO A 14 6.99 9.69 -6.36
N ASN A 15 8.07 8.98 -6.67
CA ASN A 15 8.47 8.71 -8.05
C ASN A 15 7.41 7.87 -8.79
N TYR A 16 6.82 6.89 -8.11
CA TYR A 16 5.73 6.10 -8.67
C TYR A 16 4.48 6.96 -8.92
N PHE A 17 4.11 7.86 -8.00
CA PHE A 17 2.99 8.78 -8.20
C PHE A 17 3.23 9.78 -9.34
N ASP A 18 4.45 10.28 -9.48
CA ASP A 18 4.85 11.11 -10.62
C ASP A 18 4.73 10.33 -11.94
N TRP A 19 5.15 9.06 -11.94
CA TRP A 19 4.98 8.17 -13.08
C TRP A 19 3.50 7.93 -13.43
N ILE A 20 2.63 7.71 -12.43
CA ILE A 20 1.18 7.59 -12.66
C ILE A 20 0.64 8.85 -13.35
N ILE A 21 1.05 10.04 -12.92
CA ILE A 21 0.60 11.30 -13.54
C ILE A 21 1.06 11.37 -14.99
N LYS A 22 2.34 11.12 -15.26
CA LYS A 22 2.90 11.10 -16.62
C LYS A 22 2.18 10.09 -17.50
N LYS A 23 1.91 8.88 -17.00
CA LYS A 23 1.22 7.81 -17.74
C LYS A 23 -0.24 8.14 -18.03
N THR A 24 -0.90 8.85 -17.13
CA THR A 24 -2.33 9.21 -17.25
C THR A 24 -2.58 10.60 -17.85
N GLN A 25 -1.53 11.32 -18.27
CA GLN A 25 -1.63 12.68 -18.81
C GLN A 25 -2.54 12.80 -20.04
N HIS A 26 -2.63 11.74 -20.84
CA HIS A 26 -3.47 11.69 -22.06
C HIS A 26 -4.93 11.28 -21.76
N LEU A 27 -5.21 10.79 -20.56
CA LEU A 27 -6.56 10.39 -20.15
C LEU A 27 -7.28 11.60 -19.53
N LYS A 28 -8.58 11.73 -19.80
CA LYS A 28 -9.42 12.81 -19.26
C LYS A 28 -10.61 12.26 -18.49
N GLY A 29 -11.14 13.08 -17.58
CA GLY A 29 -12.36 12.80 -16.81
C GLY A 29 -12.28 11.54 -15.96
N LEU A 30 -13.39 10.81 -15.89
CA LEU A 30 -13.53 9.63 -15.02
C LEU A 30 -12.50 8.54 -15.31
N LYS A 31 -12.16 8.32 -16.59
CA LYS A 31 -11.17 7.32 -17.00
C LYS A 31 -9.80 7.62 -16.38
N ALA A 32 -9.39 8.89 -16.37
CA ALA A 32 -8.13 9.28 -15.73
C ALA A 32 -8.15 9.00 -14.22
N ASN A 33 -9.24 9.33 -13.54
CA ASN A 33 -9.35 9.16 -12.09
C ASN A 33 -9.34 7.69 -11.68
N LEU A 34 -10.07 6.84 -12.41
CA LEU A 34 -10.09 5.41 -12.18
C LEU A 34 -8.74 4.76 -12.49
N THR A 35 -8.07 5.13 -13.59
CA THR A 35 -6.75 4.60 -13.91
C THR A 35 -5.70 5.00 -12.86
N LYS A 36 -5.70 6.25 -12.40
CA LYS A 36 -4.79 6.69 -11.31
C LYS A 36 -5.00 5.89 -10.03
N THR A 37 -6.26 5.71 -9.65
CA THR A 37 -6.64 4.95 -8.45
C THR A 37 -6.26 3.48 -8.59
N GLY A 38 -6.58 2.85 -9.72
CA GLY A 38 -6.24 1.46 -9.99
C GLY A 38 -4.74 1.19 -9.97
N LEU A 39 -3.94 2.06 -10.59
CA LEU A 39 -2.47 1.95 -10.55
C LEU A 39 -1.93 2.11 -9.12
N ALA A 40 -2.48 3.04 -8.33
CA ALA A 40 -2.08 3.18 -6.93
C ALA A 40 -2.41 1.94 -6.10
N ILE A 41 -3.60 1.35 -6.27
CA ILE A 41 -3.98 0.11 -5.57
C ILE A 41 -3.10 -1.07 -6.01
N LEU A 42 -2.76 -1.15 -7.31
CA LEU A 42 -1.91 -2.21 -7.85
C LEU A 42 -0.49 -2.16 -7.28
N TYR A 43 0.00 -0.97 -6.93
CA TYR A 43 1.27 -0.81 -6.23
C TYR A 43 1.22 -1.39 -4.81
N PHE A 44 0.14 -1.11 -4.08
CA PHE A 44 -0.10 -1.64 -2.72
C PHE A 44 -0.71 -3.06 -2.74
N ASN A 45 -0.19 -3.93 -3.60
CA ASN A 45 -0.65 -5.31 -3.79
C ASN A 45 -0.39 -6.22 -2.56
N PRO A 46 -0.89 -7.47 -2.55
CA PRO A 46 -0.63 -8.42 -1.46
C PRO A 46 0.85 -8.67 -1.15
N ILE A 47 1.75 -8.56 -2.14
CA ILE A 47 3.20 -8.74 -1.93
C ILE A 47 3.74 -7.61 -1.05
N TRP A 48 3.25 -6.38 -1.24
CA TRP A 48 3.59 -5.24 -0.39
C TRP A 48 3.22 -5.51 1.08
N ILE A 49 2.03 -6.09 1.31
CA ILE A 49 1.52 -6.45 2.63
C ILE A 49 2.32 -7.62 3.21
N ALA A 50 2.54 -8.68 2.44
CA ALA A 50 3.33 -9.85 2.84
C ALA A 50 4.73 -9.45 3.27
N ARG A 51 5.37 -8.50 2.57
CA ARG A 51 6.68 -7.96 2.97
C ARG A 51 6.63 -7.26 4.33
N HIS A 52 5.58 -6.49 4.62
CA HIS A 52 5.42 -5.85 5.93
C HIS A 52 5.20 -6.87 7.04
N LEU A 53 4.35 -7.87 6.81
CA LEU A 53 4.10 -8.97 7.76
C LEU A 53 5.36 -9.81 8.01
N LEU A 54 6.10 -10.14 6.95
CA LEU A 54 7.36 -10.88 7.05
C LEU A 54 8.38 -10.12 7.91
N PHE A 55 8.51 -8.80 7.71
CA PHE A 55 9.37 -8.01 8.59
C PHE A 55 8.90 -8.04 10.05
N ILE A 56 7.60 -7.89 10.31
CA ILE A 56 7.06 -7.97 11.67
C ILE A 56 7.46 -9.30 12.33
N LYS A 57 7.27 -10.43 11.64
CA LYS A 57 7.64 -11.76 12.16
C LYS A 57 9.13 -11.94 12.39
N LEU A 58 9.97 -11.49 11.45
CA LEU A 58 11.43 -11.53 11.62
C LEU A 58 11.90 -10.73 12.85
N PHE A 59 11.31 -9.55 13.11
CA PHE A 59 11.66 -8.76 14.29
C PHE A 59 11.11 -9.34 15.60
N LEU A 60 10.01 -10.09 15.54
CA LEU A 60 9.46 -10.82 16.68
C LEU A 60 10.20 -12.14 16.96
N GLY A 61 11.18 -12.52 16.14
CA GLY A 61 11.96 -13.75 16.30
C GLY A 61 11.16 -15.03 16.01
N GLN A 62 10.10 -14.94 15.20
CA GLN A 62 9.29 -16.10 14.81
C GLN A 62 9.86 -16.76 13.54
N ASP A 63 9.77 -18.10 13.47
CA ASP A 63 10.36 -18.90 12.39
C ASP A 63 9.81 -18.58 10.99
N GLU A 64 10.70 -18.66 9.98
CA GLU A 64 10.42 -18.39 8.56
C GLU A 64 9.52 -19.45 7.88
N SER A 65 9.20 -20.55 8.56
CA SER A 65 8.37 -21.65 8.03
C SER A 65 6.92 -21.25 7.73
N ILE A 66 6.52 -20.02 8.09
CA ILE A 66 5.17 -19.47 7.97
C ILE A 66 5.02 -18.56 6.72
N LEU A 67 6.00 -18.57 5.80
CA LEU A 67 5.99 -17.70 4.60
C LEU A 67 4.72 -17.86 3.74
N TRP A 68 4.21 -19.09 3.63
CA TRP A 68 2.99 -19.38 2.88
C TRP A 68 1.72 -18.86 3.57
N ASP A 69 1.64 -18.99 4.89
CA ASP A 69 0.52 -18.46 5.67
C ASP A 69 0.56 -16.93 5.72
N VAL A 70 1.75 -16.33 5.82
CA VAL A 70 1.93 -14.86 5.70
C VAL A 70 1.41 -14.37 4.36
N PHE A 71 1.73 -15.06 3.27
CA PHE A 71 1.24 -14.71 1.95
C PHE A 71 -0.29 -14.86 1.85
N ARG A 72 -0.85 -15.92 2.44
CA ARG A 72 -2.29 -16.15 2.48
C ARG A 72 -3.03 -15.06 3.28
N ILE A 73 -2.53 -14.71 4.46
CA ILE A 73 -3.06 -13.63 5.31
C ILE A 73 -2.95 -12.29 4.58
N ALA A 74 -1.85 -12.04 3.87
CA ALA A 74 -1.68 -10.83 3.06
C ALA A 74 -2.71 -10.73 1.93
N CYS A 75 -3.01 -11.83 1.24
CA CYS A 75 -4.05 -11.88 0.20
C CYS A 75 -5.44 -11.61 0.77
N TRP A 76 -5.82 -12.24 1.89
CA TRP A 76 -7.11 -12.00 2.54
C TRP A 76 -7.23 -10.57 3.06
N SER A 77 -6.17 -10.07 3.73
CA SER A 77 -6.10 -8.71 4.22
C SER A 77 -6.22 -7.69 3.08
N PHE A 78 -5.60 -7.97 1.93
CA PHE A 78 -5.76 -7.14 0.73
C PHE A 78 -7.21 -7.16 0.26
N LEU A 79 -7.80 -8.33 0.04
CA LEU A 79 -9.15 -8.52 -0.48
C LEU A 79 -10.21 -7.81 0.38
N VAL A 80 -10.17 -8.02 1.69
CA VAL A 80 -11.09 -7.37 2.64
C VAL A 80 -10.90 -5.85 2.64
N ASN A 81 -9.68 -5.39 2.43
CA ASN A 81 -9.34 -3.98 2.45
C ASN A 81 -9.43 -3.29 1.08
N ILE A 82 -9.83 -3.98 0.00
CA ILE A 82 -10.02 -3.38 -1.33
C ILE A 82 -10.96 -2.17 -1.27
N PRO A 83 -12.15 -2.22 -0.62
CA PRO A 83 -13.07 -1.08 -0.62
C PRO A 83 -12.47 0.17 0.05
N ILE A 84 -11.84 -0.02 1.22
CA ILE A 84 -11.22 1.05 2.00
C ILE A 84 -10.01 1.60 1.25
N SER A 85 -9.14 0.72 0.72
CA SER A 85 -7.98 1.09 -0.10
C SER A 85 -8.39 1.84 -1.35
N PHE A 86 -9.50 1.46 -1.99
CA PHE A 86 -10.00 2.13 -3.18
C PHE A 86 -10.43 3.55 -2.87
N ILE A 87 -11.23 3.74 -1.80
CA ILE A 87 -11.70 5.07 -1.39
C ILE A 87 -10.52 5.96 -0.99
N ALA A 88 -9.60 5.44 -0.17
CA ALA A 88 -8.43 6.19 0.28
C ALA A 88 -7.54 6.61 -0.91
N ASN A 89 -7.19 5.67 -1.79
CA ASN A 89 -6.38 5.97 -2.96
C ASN A 89 -7.11 6.89 -3.95
N TYR A 90 -8.44 6.78 -4.08
CA TYR A 90 -9.23 7.70 -4.90
C TYR A 90 -9.13 9.13 -4.39
N ILE A 91 -9.25 9.33 -3.07
CA ILE A 91 -9.13 10.64 -2.43
C ILE A 91 -7.71 11.18 -2.61
N ILE A 92 -6.69 10.40 -2.29
CA ILE A 92 -5.28 10.81 -2.39
C ILE A 92 -4.92 11.17 -3.84
N GLN A 93 -5.30 10.35 -4.82
CA GLN A 93 -4.90 10.56 -6.22
C GLN A 93 -5.69 11.64 -6.95
N ASN A 94 -6.89 12.01 -6.48
CA ASN A 94 -7.75 12.94 -7.21
C ASN A 94 -8.02 14.26 -6.46
N ARG A 95 -7.95 14.26 -5.12
CA ARG A 95 -8.23 15.46 -4.30
C ARG A 95 -6.96 16.14 -3.80
N PHE A 96 -5.89 15.39 -3.55
CA PHE A 96 -4.63 15.98 -3.09
C PHE A 96 -3.74 16.47 -4.25
N LYS A 97 -3.16 17.66 -4.04
CA LYS A 97 -2.06 18.17 -4.87
C LYS A 97 -0.86 17.23 -4.75
N LEU A 98 -0.09 17.06 -5.82
CA LEU A 98 1.02 16.11 -5.91
C LEU A 98 1.96 16.13 -4.69
N LYS A 99 2.36 17.32 -4.24
CA LYS A 99 3.22 17.51 -3.06
C LYS A 99 2.68 16.93 -1.75
N TRP A 100 1.35 16.77 -1.63
CA TRP A 100 0.68 16.24 -0.44
C TRP A 100 0.29 14.77 -0.58
N ARG A 101 0.40 14.18 -1.78
CA ARG A 101 0.01 12.78 -2.01
C ARG A 101 0.89 11.81 -1.27
N PHE A 102 2.19 12.10 -1.21
CA PHE A 102 3.12 11.29 -0.43
C PHE A 102 2.72 11.27 1.04
N LEU A 103 2.46 12.45 1.64
CA LEU A 103 2.04 12.53 3.04
C LEU A 103 0.71 11.79 3.28
N GLY A 104 -0.28 11.99 2.42
CA GLY A 104 -1.57 11.28 2.51
C GLY A 104 -1.42 9.77 2.40
N SER A 105 -0.58 9.30 1.47
CA SER A 105 -0.27 7.88 1.31
C SER A 105 0.51 7.34 2.49
N ALA A 106 1.47 8.08 3.05
CA ALA A 106 2.27 7.66 4.19
C ALA A 106 1.40 7.50 5.44
N ILE A 107 0.50 8.45 5.70
CA ILE A 107 -0.47 8.35 6.81
C ILE A 107 -1.38 7.14 6.61
N PHE A 108 -1.93 6.96 5.41
CA PHE A 108 -2.76 5.79 5.11
C PHE A 108 -2.00 4.47 5.29
N SER A 109 -0.77 4.38 4.78
CA SER A 109 0.09 3.19 4.95
C SER A 109 0.43 2.92 6.42
N ALA A 110 0.63 3.96 7.25
CA ALA A 110 0.85 3.78 8.67
C ALA A 110 -0.38 3.20 9.38
N LEU A 111 -1.59 3.68 9.06
CA LEU A 111 -2.84 3.09 9.56
C LEU A 111 -3.00 1.65 9.09
N MET A 112 -2.66 1.37 7.83
CA MET A 112 -2.71 0.02 7.29
C MET A 112 -1.72 -0.93 7.96
N ALA A 113 -0.53 -0.47 8.33
CA ALA A 113 0.43 -1.29 9.07
C ALA A 113 -0.12 -1.73 10.42
N ILE A 114 -0.83 -0.85 11.14
CA ILE A 114 -1.54 -1.21 12.39
C ILE A 114 -2.63 -2.25 12.10
N TYR A 115 -3.42 -2.03 11.05
CA TYR A 115 -4.45 -2.99 10.64
C TYR A 115 -3.86 -4.37 10.28
N TYR A 116 -2.72 -4.43 9.58
CA TYR A 116 -2.10 -5.71 9.21
C TYR A 116 -1.56 -6.46 10.42
N ALA A 117 -1.02 -5.76 11.42
CA ALA A 117 -0.65 -6.39 12.69
C ALA A 117 -1.88 -6.99 13.40
N LEU A 118 -3.04 -6.32 13.34
CA LEU A 118 -4.30 -6.87 13.85
C LEU A 118 -4.86 -8.00 12.97
N SER A 119 -4.67 -7.94 11.66
CA SER A 119 -5.23 -8.93 10.74
C SER A 119 -4.58 -10.31 10.92
N GLU A 120 -3.34 -10.38 11.38
CA GLU A 120 -2.73 -11.62 11.84
C GLU A 120 -3.55 -12.28 12.97
N THR A 121 -4.08 -11.51 13.92
CA THR A 121 -4.95 -12.07 14.98
C THR A 121 -6.35 -12.44 14.48
N PHE A 122 -6.87 -11.77 13.45
CA PHE A 122 -8.22 -11.99 12.95
C PHE A 122 -8.33 -13.10 11.90
N PHE A 123 -7.24 -13.41 11.19
CA PHE A 123 -7.24 -14.35 10.06
C PHE A 123 -6.25 -15.52 10.22
N SER A 124 -5.57 -15.65 11.38
CA SER A 124 -4.77 -16.81 11.74
C SER A 124 -5.61 -17.94 12.35
#